data_AF-A0A6N9BZX3-F1
#
_entry.id   AF-A0A6N9BZX3-F1
#
_cell.length_a   1.000
_cell.length_b   1.000
_cell.length_c   1.000
_cell.angle_alpha   90.00
_cell.angle_beta   90.00
_cell.angle_gamma   90.00
#
_symmetry.space_group_name_H-M   'P 1'
#
loop_
_entity.id
_entity.type
_entity.pdbx_description
1 polymer ?
#
loop_
_entity_poly.entity_id
_entity_poly.type
_entity_poly.pdbx_seq_one_letter_code
_entity_poly.pdbx_strand_id
1 'polypeptide(L)'
;MRLLSVDLEVGKRSGRIHALAAVHEDGDVLTRSRIKARELSEALAELDGFARGAGCLVGHNLTDFDIPHLRAAAPDLELLRLPVLDTLRLSPLAFPANPYHRLVKHYQDGAIVRGQVNDPRLDADATLELLADERSAFVEADRDLVLAWHWLATIGADSGGYDRLFAEIRGVDLPRFSGQFTFGA
;
A
#
# COMPACT_ATOMS: atom_id res chain seq x y z
N MET A 1 -11.34 5.92 -5.69
CA MET A 1 -10.55 6.89 -4.89
C MET A 1 -9.26 7.24 -5.64
N ARG A 2 -8.62 8.41 -5.43
CA ARG A 2 -7.32 8.72 -6.09
C ARG A 2 -6.15 8.00 -5.41
N LEU A 3 -5.41 7.17 -6.12
CA LEU A 3 -4.35 6.32 -5.56
C LEU A 3 -2.95 6.91 -5.75
N LEU A 4 -2.13 6.81 -4.70
CA LEU A 4 -0.70 7.12 -4.74
C LEU A 4 0.08 5.92 -4.21
N SER A 5 0.84 5.27 -5.09
CA SER A 5 1.76 4.21 -4.70
C SER A 5 3.05 4.79 -4.16
N VAL A 6 3.58 4.24 -3.07
CA VAL A 6 4.83 4.67 -2.42
C VAL A 6 5.69 3.46 -2.12
N ASP A 7 7.00 3.58 -2.38
CA ASP A 7 8.01 2.58 -2.02
C ASP A 7 9.30 3.26 -1.56
N LEU A 8 9.97 2.68 -0.55
CA LEU A 8 11.19 3.18 0.05
C LEU A 8 12.34 2.18 -0.02
N GLU A 9 13.54 2.71 -0.26
CA GLU A 9 14.79 1.98 -0.02
C GLU A 9 15.43 2.42 1.29
N VAL A 10 15.56 1.47 2.22
CA VAL A 10 16.10 1.71 3.55
C VAL A 10 17.40 0.93 3.77
N GLY A 11 18.42 1.64 4.28
CA GLY A 11 19.71 1.03 4.58
C GLY A 11 19.60 0.04 5.74
N LYS A 12 19.83 -1.26 5.47
CA LYS A 12 19.65 -2.37 6.44
C LYS A 12 20.29 -2.18 7.82
N ARG A 13 21.42 -1.46 7.91
CA ARG A 13 22.10 -1.17 9.19
C ARG A 13 21.75 0.17 9.78
N SER A 14 21.47 1.16 8.93
CA SER A 14 21.24 2.54 9.38
C SER A 14 19.77 2.85 9.64
N GLY A 15 18.83 2.03 9.15
CA GLY A 15 17.39 2.32 9.18
C GLY A 15 17.00 3.58 8.42
N ARG A 16 17.92 4.09 7.58
CA ARG A 16 17.80 5.40 6.92
C ARG A 16 17.32 5.23 5.50
N ILE A 17 16.29 5.98 5.14
CA ILE A 17 15.80 6.10 3.76
C ILE A 17 16.91 6.70 2.89
N HIS A 18 17.25 6.02 1.79
CA HIS A 18 18.25 6.46 0.81
C HIS A 18 17.73 6.50 -0.63
N ALA A 19 16.56 5.93 -0.89
CA ALA A 19 15.77 6.24 -2.07
C ALA A 19 14.27 6.14 -1.72
N LEU A 20 13.45 6.82 -2.51
CA LEU A 20 12.01 6.74 -2.46
C LEU A 20 11.43 6.98 -3.85
N ALA A 21 10.25 6.43 -4.08
CA ALA A 21 9.42 6.75 -5.22
C ALA A 21 7.96 6.92 -4.79
N ALA A 22 7.24 7.74 -5.55
CA ALA A 22 5.80 7.83 -5.47
C ALA A 22 5.20 7.96 -6.88
N VAL A 23 4.15 7.21 -7.14
CA VAL A 23 3.49 7.09 -8.46
C VAL A 23 1.99 7.28 -8.28
N HIS A 24 1.42 8.31 -8.88
CA HIS A 24 -0.03 8.45 -8.97
C HIS A 24 -0.56 7.48 -10.04
N GLU A 25 -1.78 6.98 -9.84
CA GLU A 25 -2.44 6.10 -10.84
C GLU A 25 -2.64 6.76 -12.22
N ASP A 26 -2.59 8.10 -12.29
CA ASP A 26 -2.67 8.88 -13.54
C ASP A 26 -1.31 9.03 -14.25
N GLY A 27 -0.23 8.51 -13.66
CA GLY A 27 1.10 8.41 -14.28
C GLY A 27 2.10 9.48 -13.85
N ASP A 28 1.73 10.42 -12.98
CA ASP A 28 2.70 11.35 -12.39
C ASP A 28 3.65 10.62 -11.44
N VAL A 29 4.95 10.95 -11.51
CA VAL A 29 6.00 10.25 -10.75
C VAL A 29 6.93 11.22 -10.01
N LEU A 30 7.21 10.91 -8.76
CA LEU A 30 8.31 11.47 -7.97
C LEU A 30 9.35 10.38 -7.69
N THR A 31 10.62 10.64 -7.95
CA THR A 31 11.72 9.77 -7.50
C THR A 31 12.85 10.58 -6.86
N ARG A 32 13.44 10.00 -5.81
CA ARG A 32 14.68 10.48 -5.20
C ARG A 32 15.57 9.28 -4.93
N SER A 33 16.80 9.31 -5.41
CA SER A 33 17.78 8.24 -5.19
C SER A 33 19.07 8.80 -4.58
N ARG A 34 19.79 7.94 -3.85
CA ARG A 34 21.06 8.31 -3.18
C ARG A 34 20.91 9.50 -2.22
N ILE A 35 19.76 9.61 -1.57
CA ILE A 35 19.44 10.67 -0.60
C ILE A 35 20.50 10.66 0.49
N LYS A 36 21.19 11.78 0.69
CA LYS A 36 22.13 11.96 1.81
C LYS A 36 21.36 12.38 3.06
N ALA A 37 21.98 12.21 4.23
CA ALA A 37 21.33 12.58 5.50
C ALA A 37 20.86 14.04 5.53
N ARG A 38 21.65 14.97 4.96
CA ARG A 38 21.31 16.40 4.87
C ARG A 38 20.17 16.73 3.90
N GLU A 39 19.81 15.80 3.01
CA GLU A 39 18.78 15.96 1.97
C GLU A 39 17.46 15.27 2.36
N LEU A 40 17.47 14.47 3.44
CA LEU A 40 16.31 13.64 3.81
C LEU A 40 15.07 14.48 4.11
N SER A 41 15.21 15.56 4.87
CA SER A 41 14.08 16.44 5.20
C SER A 41 13.45 17.08 3.97
N GLU A 42 14.26 17.45 2.97
CA GLU A 42 13.79 18.04 1.71
C GLU A 42 13.06 16.99 0.88
N ALA A 43 13.64 15.80 0.71
CA ALA A 43 13.03 14.70 -0.02
C ALA A 43 11.68 14.26 0.59
N LEU A 44 11.56 14.26 1.92
CA LEU A 44 10.30 13.94 2.60
C LEU A 44 9.25 15.05 2.45
N ALA A 45 9.66 16.31 2.46
CA ALA A 45 8.75 17.44 2.20
C ALA A 45 8.22 17.42 0.75
N GLU A 46 9.06 17.03 -0.22
CA GLU A 46 8.64 16.84 -1.60
C GLU A 46 7.66 15.68 -1.75
N LEU A 47 7.91 14.55 -1.07
CA LEU A 47 6.99 13.41 -1.03
C LEU A 47 5.61 13.83 -0.46
N ASP A 48 5.60 14.56 0.65
CA ASP A 48 4.36 15.05 1.28
C ASP A 48 3.60 16.02 0.37
N GLY A 49 4.33 16.94 -0.28
CA GLY A 49 3.77 17.85 -1.27
C GLY A 49 3.18 17.13 -2.48
N PHE A 50 3.85 16.08 -2.95
CA PHE A 50 3.42 15.22 -4.06
C PHE A 50 2.20 14.37 -3.70
N ALA A 51 2.06 14.01 -2.42
CA ALA A 51 0.91 13.28 -1.88
C ALA A 51 -0.36 14.13 -1.75
N ARG A 52 -0.26 15.46 -1.91
CA ARG A 52 -1.42 16.35 -1.80
C ARG A 52 -2.50 15.98 -2.83
N GLY A 53 -3.71 15.74 -2.33
CA GLY A 53 -4.86 15.37 -3.14
C GLY A 53 -4.96 13.87 -3.47
N ALA A 54 -4.02 13.04 -3.01
CA ALA A 54 -4.22 11.60 -2.97
C ALA A 54 -5.35 11.27 -1.96
N GLY A 55 -6.17 10.28 -2.30
CA GLY A 55 -7.25 9.78 -1.44
C GLY A 55 -6.84 8.57 -0.60
N CYS A 56 -5.78 7.87 -1.00
CA CYS A 56 -5.25 6.68 -0.35
C CYS A 56 -3.79 6.44 -0.78
N LEU A 57 -2.97 5.99 0.16
CA LEU A 57 -1.66 5.42 -0.12
C LEU A 57 -1.80 3.95 -0.49
N VAL A 58 -0.95 3.50 -1.41
CA VAL A 58 -0.82 2.10 -1.80
C VAL A 58 0.65 1.71 -1.68
N GLY A 59 0.93 0.49 -1.24
CA GLY A 59 2.29 -0.06 -1.24
C GLY A 59 2.26 -1.56 -1.02
N HIS A 60 3.41 -2.21 -1.19
CA HIS A 60 3.57 -3.63 -0.88
C HIS A 60 4.36 -3.77 0.43
N ASN A 61 3.68 -4.18 1.51
CA ASN A 61 4.19 -4.14 2.88
C ASN A 61 4.34 -2.73 3.47
N LEU A 62 3.59 -1.76 2.93
CA LEU A 62 3.63 -0.35 3.34
C LEU A 62 3.39 -0.16 4.84
N THR A 63 2.47 -0.94 5.41
CA THR A 63 2.01 -0.82 6.79
C THR A 63 3.11 -1.16 7.78
N ASP A 64 3.85 -2.24 7.49
CA ASP A 64 4.83 -2.82 8.41
C ASP A 64 6.27 -2.42 8.05
N PHE A 65 6.48 -1.76 6.89
CA PHE A 65 7.79 -1.31 6.44
C PHE A 65 7.84 0.22 6.23
N ASP A 66 7.25 0.75 5.17
CA ASP A 66 7.47 2.13 4.74
C ASP A 66 6.95 3.16 5.74
N ILE A 67 5.72 2.99 6.22
CA ILE A 67 5.07 3.91 7.16
C ILE A 67 5.87 4.04 8.47
N PRO A 68 6.31 2.94 9.12
CA PRO A 68 7.21 3.02 10.27
C PRO A 68 8.47 3.85 10.01
N HIS A 69 9.10 3.69 8.84
CA HIS A 69 10.31 4.46 8.50
C HIS A 69 10.01 5.93 8.23
N LEU A 70 8.89 6.24 7.57
CA LEU A 70 8.43 7.61 7.36
C LEU A 70 8.10 8.29 8.69
N ARG A 71 7.36 7.62 9.57
CA ARG A 71 7.03 8.11 10.92
C ARG A 71 8.29 8.36 11.76
N ALA A 72 9.28 7.47 11.68
CA ALA A 72 10.54 7.63 12.39
C ALA A 72 11.38 8.80 11.86
N ALA A 73 11.32 9.08 10.55
CA ALA A 73 12.09 10.14 9.91
C ALA A 73 11.41 11.51 10.01
N ALA A 74 10.08 11.57 9.87
CA ALA A 74 9.27 12.78 9.93
C ALA A 74 7.81 12.42 10.32
N PRO A 75 7.44 12.48 11.62
CA PRO A 75 6.12 12.06 12.08
C PRO A 75 4.98 12.99 11.67
N ASP A 76 5.29 14.24 11.29
CA ASP A 76 4.30 15.28 10.99
C ASP A 76 3.89 15.33 9.50
N LEU A 77 4.34 14.39 8.67
CA LEU A 77 3.95 14.31 7.26
C LEU A 77 2.42 14.12 7.15
N GLU A 78 1.75 14.97 6.38
CA GLU A 78 0.31 14.90 6.16
C GLU A 78 -0.10 13.60 5.46
N LEU A 79 0.77 13.06 4.59
CA LEU A 79 0.56 11.79 3.90
C LEU A 79 0.35 10.61 4.88
N LEU A 80 0.90 10.68 6.10
CA LEU A 80 0.73 9.64 7.12
C LEU A 80 -0.68 9.58 7.71
N ARG A 81 -1.54 10.54 7.38
CA ARG A 81 -2.97 10.58 7.75
C ARG A 81 -3.88 10.00 6.66
N LEU A 82 -3.33 9.71 5.48
CA LEU A 82 -4.09 9.12 4.40
C LEU A 82 -4.44 7.67 4.75
N PRO A 83 -5.63 7.18 4.33
CA PRO A 83 -5.93 5.76 4.35
C PRO A 83 -4.89 4.96 3.56
N VAL A 84 -4.72 3.69 3.91
CA VAL A 84 -3.70 2.81 3.33
C VAL A 84 -4.36 1.58 2.72
N LEU A 85 -3.86 1.17 1.56
CA LEU A 85 -4.05 -0.15 0.98
C LEU A 85 -2.70 -0.84 0.87
N ASP A 86 -2.54 -1.93 1.60
CA ASP A 86 -1.35 -2.75 1.56
C ASP A 86 -1.61 -4.01 0.73
N THR A 87 -1.00 -4.11 -0.45
CA THR A 87 -1.21 -5.23 -1.38
C THR A 87 -0.73 -6.55 -0.77
N LEU A 88 0.30 -6.54 0.09
CA LEU A 88 0.75 -7.76 0.76
C LEU A 88 -0.36 -8.38 1.64
N ARG A 89 -1.24 -7.54 2.20
CA ARG A 89 -2.38 -8.00 3.01
C ARG A 89 -3.58 -8.42 2.17
N LEU A 90 -3.73 -7.87 0.97
CA LEU A 90 -4.80 -8.20 0.02
C LEU A 90 -4.52 -9.49 -0.75
N SER A 91 -3.26 -9.73 -1.13
CA SER A 91 -2.85 -10.84 -1.98
C SER A 91 -3.30 -12.22 -1.48
N PRO A 92 -3.29 -12.56 -0.17
CA PRO A 92 -3.82 -13.84 0.31
C PRO A 92 -5.32 -14.03 0.10
N LEU A 93 -6.09 -12.93 0.03
CA LEU A 93 -7.52 -12.97 -0.22
C LEU A 93 -7.81 -13.08 -1.72
N ALA A 94 -7.09 -12.31 -2.54
CA ALA A 94 -7.24 -12.29 -3.99
C ALA A 94 -6.72 -13.58 -4.65
N PHE A 95 -5.60 -14.12 -4.15
CA PHE A 95 -4.87 -15.24 -4.77
C PHE A 95 -4.57 -16.37 -3.77
N PRO A 96 -5.58 -17.02 -3.17
CA PRO A 96 -5.36 -17.98 -2.08
C PRO A 96 -4.50 -19.19 -2.46
N ALA A 97 -4.49 -19.59 -3.73
CA ALA A 97 -3.67 -20.69 -4.24
C ALA A 97 -2.19 -20.31 -4.47
N ASN A 98 -1.91 -19.01 -4.66
CA ASN A 98 -0.56 -18.47 -4.81
C ASN A 98 -0.49 -17.06 -4.20
N PRO A 99 -0.58 -16.95 -2.86
CA PRO A 99 -0.71 -15.67 -2.16
C PRO A 99 0.57 -14.84 -2.26
N TYR A 100 1.68 -15.49 -2.62
CA TYR A 100 2.93 -14.86 -2.99
C TYR A 100 2.96 -14.71 -4.51
N HIS A 101 2.04 -13.93 -5.07
CA HIS A 101 2.33 -13.22 -6.31
C HIS A 101 3.40 -12.18 -5.95
N ARG A 102 4.62 -12.67 -5.70
CA ARG A 102 5.84 -11.86 -5.65
C ARG A 102 5.69 -10.92 -6.83
N LEU A 103 5.69 -9.60 -6.64
CA LEU A 103 5.74 -8.61 -7.72
C LEU A 103 6.61 -9.24 -8.81
N VAL A 104 6.00 -9.83 -9.84
CA VAL A 104 6.73 -10.79 -10.69
C VAL A 104 7.57 -9.86 -11.50
N LYS A 105 8.80 -9.67 -11.05
CA LYS A 105 9.79 -8.85 -11.72
C LYS A 105 10.00 -9.57 -13.05
N HIS A 106 9.22 -9.25 -14.08
CA HIS A 106 9.38 -9.78 -15.44
C HIS A 106 10.76 -9.41 -16.04
N TYR A 107 11.58 -8.67 -15.28
CA TYR A 107 13.03 -8.57 -15.43
C TYR A 107 13.81 -9.84 -15.03
N GLN A 108 13.17 -10.88 -14.51
CA GLN A 108 13.80 -12.09 -13.93
C GLN A 108 13.70 -13.32 -14.84
N ASP A 109 13.91 -13.14 -16.14
CA ASP A 109 14.33 -14.25 -16.99
C ASP A 109 15.83 -14.50 -16.77
N GLY A 110 16.13 -15.31 -15.75
CA GLY A 110 17.43 -15.94 -15.59
C GLY A 110 18.30 -15.39 -14.45
N ALA A 111 18.57 -16.27 -13.49
CA ALA A 111 19.53 -16.14 -12.40
C ALA A 111 19.18 -15.14 -11.29
N ILE A 112 19.00 -15.67 -10.08
CA ILE A 112 19.11 -14.93 -8.83
C ILE A 112 20.56 -14.43 -8.73
N VAL A 113 20.84 -13.26 -9.32
CA VAL A 113 22.11 -12.58 -9.19
C VAL A 113 22.07 -11.79 -7.89
N ARG A 114 22.88 -12.24 -6.90
CA ARG A 114 23.23 -11.42 -5.73
C ARG A 114 23.82 -10.10 -6.24
N GLY A 115 23.05 -9.01 -6.15
CA GLY A 115 23.51 -7.67 -6.53
C GLY A 115 22.58 -6.84 -7.40
N GLN A 116 21.32 -7.24 -7.62
CA GLN A 116 20.38 -6.43 -8.39
C GLN A 116 19.97 -5.17 -7.61
N VAL A 117 20.05 -4.01 -8.28
CA VAL A 117 19.64 -2.71 -7.72
C VAL A 117 18.13 -2.73 -7.58
N ASN A 118 17.64 -2.63 -6.36
CA ASN A 118 16.23 -2.44 -6.09
C ASN A 118 15.85 -1.00 -6.48
N ASP A 119 14.75 -0.84 -7.22
CA ASP A 119 14.32 0.42 -7.81
C ASP A 119 12.91 0.73 -7.28
N PRO A 120 12.79 1.70 -6.36
CA PRO A 120 11.52 1.95 -5.70
C PRO A 120 10.44 2.42 -6.69
N ARG A 121 10.82 2.98 -7.84
CA ARG A 121 9.82 3.33 -8.86
C ARG A 121 9.21 2.08 -9.48
N LEU A 122 10.05 1.12 -9.88
CA LEU A 122 9.56 -0.12 -10.49
C LEU A 122 8.69 -0.91 -9.51
N ASP A 123 9.06 -0.91 -8.23
CA ASP A 123 8.28 -1.57 -7.18
C ASP A 123 6.94 -0.82 -6.91
N ALA A 124 6.93 0.52 -6.95
CA ALA A 124 5.71 1.32 -6.83
C ALA A 124 4.76 1.16 -8.05
N ASP A 125 5.30 1.15 -9.27
CA ASP A 125 4.55 0.88 -10.51
C ASP A 125 3.91 -0.52 -10.45
N ALA A 126 4.71 -1.55 -10.15
CA ALA A 126 4.24 -2.93 -10.05
C ALA A 126 3.20 -3.14 -8.93
N THR A 127 3.25 -2.34 -7.86
CA THR A 127 2.24 -2.37 -6.81
C THR A 127 0.87 -1.90 -7.31
N LEU A 128 0.82 -0.88 -8.17
CA LEU A 128 -0.46 -0.43 -8.76
C LEU A 128 -1.04 -1.48 -9.70
N GLU A 129 -0.19 -2.13 -10.50
CA GLU A 129 -0.58 -3.25 -11.36
C GLU A 129 -1.14 -4.40 -10.51
N LEU A 130 -0.43 -4.79 -9.44
CA LEU A 130 -0.89 -5.83 -8.52
C LEU A 130 -2.24 -5.49 -7.89
N LEU A 131 -2.44 -4.24 -7.44
CA LEU A 131 -3.72 -3.82 -6.86
C LEU A 131 -4.86 -3.89 -7.90
N ALA A 132 -4.59 -3.62 -9.17
CA ALA A 132 -5.58 -3.77 -10.23
C ALA A 132 -5.98 -5.23 -10.44
N ASP A 133 -5.02 -6.15 -10.38
CA ASP A 133 -5.28 -7.60 -10.44
C ASP A 133 -6.06 -8.08 -9.20
N GLU A 134 -5.69 -7.61 -8.01
CA GLU A 134 -6.40 -7.92 -6.76
C GLU A 134 -7.85 -7.45 -6.80
N ARG A 135 -8.09 -6.21 -7.28
CA ARG A 135 -9.44 -5.68 -7.50
C ARG A 135 -10.25 -6.56 -8.45
N SER A 136 -9.64 -6.97 -9.56
CA SER A 136 -10.28 -7.84 -10.54
C SER A 136 -10.64 -9.20 -9.92
N ALA A 137 -9.74 -9.79 -9.14
CA ALA A 137 -10.00 -11.04 -8.42
C ALA A 137 -11.16 -10.91 -7.41
N PHE A 138 -11.25 -9.80 -6.69
CA PHE A 138 -12.36 -9.55 -5.77
C PHE A 138 -13.70 -9.32 -6.47
N VAL A 139 -13.71 -8.73 -7.66
CA VAL A 139 -14.93 -8.57 -8.47
C VAL A 139 -15.48 -9.92 -8.94
N GLU A 140 -14.58 -10.86 -9.29
CA GLU A 140 -14.95 -12.21 -9.75
C GLU A 140 -15.22 -13.21 -8.62
N ALA A 141 -14.88 -12.87 -7.38
CA ALA A 141 -15.04 -13.74 -6.22
C ALA A 141 -16.52 -13.89 -5.79
N ASP A 142 -16.78 -14.94 -5.00
CA ASP A 142 -18.10 -15.15 -4.41
C ASP A 142 -18.51 -13.96 -3.52
N ARG A 143 -19.76 -13.50 -3.65
CA ARG A 143 -20.24 -12.29 -2.99
C ARG A 143 -20.22 -12.40 -1.47
N ASP A 144 -20.49 -13.58 -0.92
CA ASP A 144 -20.50 -13.80 0.52
C ASP A 144 -19.05 -13.80 1.06
N LEU A 145 -18.08 -14.29 0.27
CA LEU A 145 -16.67 -14.17 0.59
C LEU A 145 -16.22 -12.70 0.59
N VAL A 146 -16.59 -11.92 -0.42
CA VAL A 146 -16.24 -10.50 -0.49
C VAL A 146 -16.87 -9.71 0.67
N LEU A 147 -18.11 -10.05 1.08
CA LEU A 147 -18.71 -9.47 2.28
C LEU A 147 -17.93 -9.84 3.55
N ALA A 148 -17.56 -11.12 3.70
CA ALA A 148 -16.77 -11.58 4.84
C ALA A 148 -15.40 -10.88 4.89
N TRP A 149 -14.72 -10.72 3.75
CA TRP A 149 -13.44 -10.02 3.66
C TRP A 149 -13.57 -8.52 3.93
N HIS A 150 -14.62 -7.86 3.42
CA HIS A 150 -14.92 -6.47 3.76
C HIS A 150 -15.04 -6.32 5.29
N TRP A 151 -15.80 -7.20 5.93
CA TRP A 151 -15.92 -7.17 7.40
C TRP A 151 -14.57 -7.41 8.09
N LEU A 152 -13.83 -8.45 7.70
CA LEU A 152 -12.54 -8.79 8.33
C LEU A 152 -11.47 -7.71 8.15
N ALA A 153 -11.36 -7.12 6.96
CA ALA A 153 -10.39 -6.08 6.65
C ALA A 153 -10.70 -4.73 7.32
N THR A 154 -11.90 -4.60 7.91
CA THR A 154 -12.33 -3.40 8.64
C THR A 154 -12.30 -3.55 10.16
N ILE A 155 -11.84 -4.71 10.67
CA ILE A 155 -11.63 -4.91 12.11
C ILE A 155 -10.30 -4.25 12.52
N GLY A 156 -10.39 -3.12 13.23
CA GLY A 156 -9.24 -2.46 13.85
C GLY A 156 -8.99 -1.04 13.35
N ALA A 157 -7.84 -0.49 13.74
CA ALA A 157 -7.37 0.82 13.28
C ALA A 157 -6.87 0.74 11.82
N ASP A 158 -6.84 1.89 11.14
CA ASP A 158 -6.33 2.06 9.77
C ASP A 158 -7.08 1.24 8.68
N SER A 159 -8.40 1.05 8.87
CA SER A 159 -9.28 0.30 7.95
C SER A 159 -9.87 1.12 6.79
N GLY A 160 -9.71 2.44 6.79
CA GLY A 160 -10.41 3.32 5.86
C GLY A 160 -10.10 3.08 4.38
N GLY A 161 -8.91 2.56 4.06
CA GLY A 161 -8.56 2.21 2.68
C GLY A 161 -9.30 0.95 2.22
N TYR A 162 -9.28 -0.08 3.07
CA TYR A 162 -9.96 -1.35 2.84
C TYR A 162 -11.48 -1.19 2.76
N ASP A 163 -12.09 -0.42 3.66
CA ASP A 163 -13.53 -0.11 3.66
C ASP A 163 -13.96 0.49 2.31
N ARG A 164 -13.25 1.52 1.85
CA ARG A 164 -13.52 2.16 0.55
C ARG A 164 -13.33 1.19 -0.62
N LEU A 165 -12.25 0.40 -0.62
CA LEU A 165 -11.99 -0.59 -1.65
C LEU A 165 -13.15 -1.59 -1.78
N PHE A 166 -13.55 -2.22 -0.67
CA PHE A 166 -14.60 -3.22 -0.70
C PHE A 166 -16.00 -2.63 -0.88
N ALA A 167 -16.25 -1.39 -0.43
CA ALA A 167 -17.48 -0.67 -0.73
C ALA A 167 -17.59 -0.35 -2.23
N GLU A 168 -16.50 0.09 -2.88
CA GLU A 168 -16.42 0.28 -4.34
C GLU A 168 -16.71 -1.03 -5.08
N ILE A 169 -16.09 -2.15 -4.68
CA ILE A 169 -16.28 -3.47 -5.32
C ILE A 169 -17.72 -3.97 -5.14
N ARG A 170 -18.30 -3.85 -3.95
CA ARG A 170 -19.65 -4.36 -3.65
C ARG A 170 -20.76 -3.43 -4.12
N GLY A 171 -20.45 -2.15 -4.39
CA GLY A 171 -21.42 -1.10 -4.69
C GLY A 171 -22.31 -0.70 -3.51
N VAL A 172 -21.95 -1.13 -2.29
CA VAL A 172 -22.68 -0.83 -1.04
C VAL A 172 -21.69 -0.73 0.12
N ASP A 173 -21.99 0.16 1.06
CA ASP A 173 -21.20 0.32 2.29
C ASP A 173 -21.19 -0.97 3.13
N LEU A 174 -20.25 -1.06 4.08
CA LEU A 174 -20.28 -2.12 5.08
C LEU A 174 -21.61 -2.09 5.84
N PRO A 175 -22.32 -3.24 5.98
CA PRO A 175 -23.53 -3.30 6.79
C PRO A 175 -23.21 -2.87 8.23
N ARG A 176 -23.79 -1.77 8.68
CA ARG A 176 -23.66 -1.37 10.09
C ARG A 176 -24.54 -2.29 10.92
N PHE A 177 -23.93 -3.07 11.80
CA PHE A 177 -24.68 -3.77 12.83
C PHE A 177 -25.30 -2.73 13.77
N SER A 178 -26.61 -2.57 13.70
CA SER A 178 -27.41 -1.73 14.61
C SER A 178 -27.82 -2.47 15.90
N GLY A 179 -27.20 -3.63 16.19
CA GLY A 179 -27.49 -4.42 17.37
C GLY A 179 -26.74 -3.91 18.60
N GLN A 180 -27.47 -3.39 19.59
CA GLN A 180 -26.97 -3.36 20.97
C GLN A 180 -26.68 -4.81 21.38
N PHE A 181 -25.41 -5.16 21.58
CA PHE A 181 -25.06 -6.37 22.31
C PHE A 181 -25.42 -6.14 23.79
N THR A 182 -26.68 -6.39 24.16
CA THR A 182 -27.02 -6.64 25.55
C THR A 182 -26.44 -7.99 25.93
N PHE A 183 -25.28 -7.97 26.58
CA PHE A 183 -24.85 -9.11 27.40
C PHE A 183 -25.86 -9.23 28.54
N GLY A 184 -26.77 -10.20 28.42
CA GLY A 184 -27.60 -10.63 29.54
C GLY A 184 -26.69 -11.11 30.66
N ALA A 185 -26.83 -10.48 31.83
CA ALA A 185 -26.15 -10.85 33.07
C ALA A 185 -26.63 -12.20 33.60
#